data_AF-A0A447RYL7-F1
#
_entry.id   AF-A0A447RYL7-F1
#
_cell.length_a   1.000
_cell.length_b   1.000
_cell.length_c   1.000
_cell.angle_alpha   90.00
_cell.angle_beta   90.00
_cell.angle_gamma   90.00
#
_symmetry.space_group_name_H-M   'P 1'
#
loop_
_entity.id
_entity.type
_entity.pdbx_description
1 polymer ?
#
loop_
_entity_poly.entity_id
_entity_poly.type
_entity_poly.pdbx_seq_one_letter_code
_entity_poly.pdbx_strand_id
1 'polypeptide(L)'
;MLWSLKTASGEGYIYVVIEHQSSPDAQMAFRLMRYAIAAMQRHLDGGHTKLPLVVPMLFYHGATTPYPWSLNWLDCFADPQLASELYISPFPLVDVTVIPDDEIVRHRARGITRADTEAYSPARFNGHC
;
A
#
# COMPACT_ATOMS: atom_id res chain seq x y z
N MET A 1 -2.14 -3.55 -19.97
CA MET A 1 -2.28 -2.33 -20.80
C MET A 1 -2.57 -1.17 -19.87
N LEU A 2 -1.89 -0.02 -20.00
CA LEU A 2 -2.04 1.17 -19.15
C LEU A 2 -2.69 2.29 -19.97
N TRP A 3 -3.73 2.93 -19.44
CA TRP A 3 -4.38 4.10 -20.03
C TRP A 3 -4.25 5.28 -19.08
N SER A 4 -4.12 6.50 -19.62
CA SER A 4 -4.14 7.75 -18.85
C SER A 4 -5.31 8.61 -19.30
N LEU A 5 -6.14 9.07 -18.36
CA LEU A 5 -7.27 9.96 -18.61
C LEU A 5 -7.06 11.24 -17.78
N LYS A 6 -7.27 12.42 -18.37
CA LYS A 6 -7.35 13.69 -17.63
C LYS A 6 -8.73 13.84 -17.01
N THR A 7 -8.81 14.28 -15.76
CA THR A 7 -10.08 14.47 -15.05
C THR A 7 -10.65 15.88 -15.26
N ALA A 8 -11.95 16.05 -15.02
CA ALA A 8 -12.62 17.35 -15.17
C ALA A 8 -12.19 18.41 -14.12
N SER A 9 -11.56 17.97 -13.02
CA SER A 9 -11.13 18.81 -11.90
C SER A 9 -9.64 19.17 -11.91
N GLY A 10 -8.90 18.85 -12.97
CA GLY A 10 -7.50 19.25 -13.15
C GLY A 10 -6.64 18.19 -13.88
N GLU A 11 -5.32 18.38 -13.84
CA GLU A 11 -4.35 17.39 -14.32
C GLU A 11 -4.23 16.27 -13.27
N GLY A 12 -5.00 15.19 -13.46
CA GLY A 12 -4.91 13.97 -12.67
C GLY A 12 -4.71 12.78 -13.59
N TYR A 13 -3.88 11.82 -13.17
CA TYR A 13 -3.65 10.59 -13.90
C TYR A 13 -4.48 9.47 -13.26
N ILE A 14 -5.42 8.92 -14.04
CA ILE A 14 -6.07 7.64 -13.72
C ILE A 14 -5.41 6.58 -14.58
N TYR A 15 -4.79 5.61 -13.91
CA TYR A 15 -4.19 4.43 -14.52
C TYR A 15 -5.07 3.23 -14.31
N VAL A 16 -5.12 2.36 -15.32
CA VAL A 16 -5.85 1.11 -15.24
C VAL A 16 -4.87 -0.03 -15.43
N VAL A 17 -4.84 -0.96 -14.47
CA VAL A 17 -4.12 -2.23 -14.60
C VAL A 17 -5.15 -3.29 -14.94
N ILE A 18 -5.02 -3.89 -16.12
CA ILE A 18 -5.90 -4.96 -16.61
C ILE A 18 -5.10 -6.26 -16.66
N GLU A 19 -5.59 -7.27 -15.95
CA GLU A 19 -5.12 -8.67 -16.07
C GLU A 19 -6.25 -9.52 -16.67
N HIS A 20 -5.91 -10.43 -17.59
CA HIS A 20 -6.85 -11.41 -18.14
C HIS A 20 -6.41 -12.83 -17.76
N GLN A 21 -7.32 -13.63 -17.20
CA GLN A 21 -7.03 -15.00 -16.74
C GLN A 21 -8.15 -15.97 -17.11
N SER A 22 -7.78 -17.17 -17.55
CA SER A 22 -8.70 -18.29 -17.81
C SER A 22 -8.71 -19.35 -16.71
N SER A 23 -7.74 -19.30 -15.79
CA SER A 23 -7.68 -20.16 -14.61
C SER A 23 -7.70 -19.30 -13.34
N PRO A 24 -8.41 -19.70 -12.28
CA PRO A 24 -8.43 -18.93 -11.05
C PRO A 24 -7.08 -19.03 -10.33
N ASP A 25 -6.62 -17.91 -9.75
CA ASP A 25 -5.35 -17.77 -9.05
C ASP A 25 -5.60 -17.17 -7.67
N ALA A 26 -5.29 -17.92 -6.61
CA ALA A 26 -5.52 -17.50 -5.23
C ALA A 26 -4.75 -16.23 -4.82
N GLN A 27 -3.66 -15.91 -5.53
CA GLN A 27 -2.79 -14.76 -5.24
C GLN A 27 -3.06 -13.56 -6.17
N MET A 28 -4.14 -13.61 -6.96
CA MET A 28 -4.43 -12.59 -7.96
C MET A 28 -4.60 -11.18 -7.38
N ALA A 29 -5.27 -11.07 -6.22
CA ALA A 29 -5.45 -9.78 -5.54
C ALA A 29 -4.11 -9.12 -5.20
N PHE A 30 -3.17 -9.89 -4.64
CA PHE A 30 -1.83 -9.40 -4.33
C PHE A 30 -1.04 -9.02 -5.59
N ARG A 31 -1.17 -9.81 -6.67
CA ARG A 31 -0.54 -9.49 -7.97
C ARG A 31 -1.04 -8.16 -8.54
N LEU A 32 -2.35 -7.92 -8.49
CA LEU A 32 -2.95 -6.66 -8.94
C LEU A 32 -2.45 -5.46 -8.15
N MET A 33 -2.33 -5.57 -6.82
CA MET A 33 -1.76 -4.51 -6.00
C MET A 33 -0.30 -4.25 -6.32
N ARG A 34 0.51 -5.29 -6.51
CA ARG A 34 1.91 -5.15 -6.92
C ARG A 34 2.03 -4.39 -8.24
N TYR A 35 1.16 -4.68 -9.20
CA TYR A 35 1.13 -3.96 -10.48
C TYR A 35 0.68 -2.50 -10.31
N ALA A 36 -0.30 -2.24 -9.44
CA ALA A 36 -0.76 -0.88 -9.15
C ALA A 36 0.37 -0.04 -8.55
N ILE A 37 1.09 -0.57 -7.55
CA ILE A 37 2.26 0.07 -6.93
C ILE A 37 3.37 0.29 -7.97
N ALA A 38 3.64 -0.69 -8.84
CA ALA A 38 4.64 -0.52 -9.89
C ALA A 38 4.26 0.60 -10.90
N ALA A 39 2.98 0.75 -11.22
CA ALA A 39 2.49 1.83 -12.07
C ALA A 39 2.63 3.20 -11.38
N MET A 40 2.35 3.27 -10.08
CA MET A 40 2.59 4.45 -9.23
C MET A 40 4.08 4.83 -9.21
N GLN A 41 4.97 3.86 -9.00
CA GLN A 41 6.42 4.11 -9.00
C GLN A 41 6.91 4.64 -10.34
N ARG A 42 6.49 4.01 -11.45
CA ARG A 42 6.84 4.46 -12.80
C ARG A 42 6.38 5.88 -13.09
N HIS A 43 5.27 6.31 -12.49
CA HIS A 43 4.80 7.70 -12.59
C HIS A 43 5.78 8.67 -11.94
N LEU A 44 6.24 8.36 -10.72
CA LEU A 44 7.23 9.17 -10.02
C LEU A 44 8.57 9.20 -10.75
N ASP A 45 9.02 8.05 -11.26
CA ASP A 45 10.25 7.94 -12.06
C ASP A 45 10.19 8.79 -13.34
N GLY A 46 8.98 9.11 -13.82
CA GLY A 46 8.72 10.03 -14.94
C GLY A 46 8.88 11.51 -14.60
N GLY A 47 9.25 11.86 -13.36
CA GLY A 47 9.44 13.24 -12.90
C GLY A 47 8.19 13.90 -12.31
N HIS A 48 7.11 13.14 -12.11
CA HIS A 48 5.91 13.62 -11.43
C HIS A 48 6.11 13.60 -9.91
N THR A 49 5.54 14.59 -9.21
CA THR A 49 5.69 14.71 -7.74
C THR A 49 4.53 14.13 -6.95
N LYS A 50 3.43 13.72 -7.60
CA LYS A 50 2.25 13.16 -6.93
C LYS A 50 1.91 11.80 -7.49
N LEU A 51 1.36 10.93 -6.65
CA LEU A 51 0.89 9.62 -7.10
C LEU A 51 -0.34 9.72 -8.01
N PRO A 52 -0.43 8.88 -9.05
CA PRO A 52 -1.64 8.72 -9.84
C PRO A 52 -2.65 7.82 -9.10
N LEU A 53 -3.94 7.97 -9.40
CA LEU A 53 -4.91 6.96 -9.00
C LEU A 53 -4.75 5.74 -9.91
N VAL A 54 -4.63 4.54 -9.35
CA VAL A 54 -4.52 3.30 -10.13
C VAL A 54 -5.68 2.37 -9.79
N VAL A 55 -6.45 1.98 -10.82
CA VAL A 55 -7.58 1.07 -10.71
C VAL A 55 -7.17 -0.32 -11.22
N PRO A 56 -6.93 -1.30 -10.34
CA PRO A 56 -6.74 -2.68 -10.75
C PRO A 56 -8.06 -3.32 -11.17
N MET A 57 -8.07 -4.02 -12.31
CA MET A 57 -9.21 -4.75 -12.83
C MET A 57 -8.80 -6.15 -13.31
N LEU A 58 -9.56 -7.16 -12.90
CA LEU A 58 -9.42 -8.53 -13.38
C LEU A 58 -10.52 -8.87 -14.38
N PHE A 59 -10.13 -9.31 -15.56
CA PHE A 59 -11.02 -9.93 -16.54
C PHE A 59 -10.84 -11.45 -16.44
N TYR A 60 -11.86 -12.13 -15.93
CA TYR A 60 -11.81 -13.57 -15.73
C TYR A 60 -12.80 -14.27 -16.66
N HIS A 61 -12.29 -15.27 -17.40
CA HIS A 61 -13.07 -16.12 -18.28
C HIS A 61 -12.59 -17.57 -18.15
N GLY A 62 -12.88 -18.18 -17.00
CA GLY A 62 -12.52 -19.57 -16.71
C GLY A 62 -13.71 -20.49 -16.51
N ALA A 63 -13.44 -21.80 -16.51
CA ALA A 63 -14.47 -22.83 -16.34
C ALA A 63 -15.13 -22.81 -14.95
N THR A 64 -14.39 -22.44 -13.91
CA THR A 64 -14.93 -22.28 -12.54
C THR A 64 -15.64 -20.94 -12.41
N THR A 65 -16.95 -20.95 -12.12
CA THR A 65 -17.74 -19.72 -11.96
C THR A 65 -18.70 -19.83 -10.77
N PRO A 66 -18.87 -18.77 -9.94
CA PRO A 66 -18.16 -17.48 -10.00
C PRO A 66 -16.67 -17.61 -9.68
N TYR A 67 -15.89 -16.55 -9.93
CA TYR A 67 -14.47 -16.53 -9.57
C TYR A 67 -14.31 -16.83 -8.06
N PRO A 68 -13.50 -17.84 -7.66
CA PRO A 68 -13.57 -18.40 -6.32
C PRO A 68 -12.71 -17.68 -5.27
N TRP A 69 -11.88 -16.72 -5.66
CA TRP A 69 -10.92 -16.05 -4.76
C TRP A 69 -11.27 -14.59 -4.52
N SER A 70 -10.90 -14.06 -3.36
CA SER A 70 -11.07 -12.64 -3.05
C SER A 70 -10.22 -11.76 -3.98
N LEU A 71 -10.75 -10.59 -4.34
CA LEU A 71 -10.00 -9.51 -4.99
C LEU A 71 -9.57 -8.41 -4.02
N ASN A 72 -9.91 -8.54 -2.73
CA ASN A 72 -9.32 -7.72 -1.68
C ASN A 72 -7.99 -8.33 -1.26
N TRP A 73 -6.89 -7.63 -1.54
CA TRP A 73 -5.54 -8.11 -1.24
C TRP A 73 -5.26 -8.25 0.26
N LEU A 74 -6.03 -7.55 1.11
CA LEU A 74 -5.91 -7.69 2.57
C LEU A 74 -6.38 -9.07 3.06
N ASP A 75 -7.23 -9.76 2.30
CA ASP A 75 -7.67 -11.12 2.62
C ASP A 75 -6.54 -12.15 2.40
N CYS A 76 -5.42 -11.74 1.79
CA CYS A 76 -4.24 -12.60 1.64
C CYS A 76 -3.42 -12.74 2.93
N PHE A 77 -3.69 -11.94 3.97
CA PHE A 77 -3.01 -12.03 5.26
C PHE A 77 -3.68 -13.04 6.20
N ALA A 78 -2.91 -13.58 7.15
CA ALA A 78 -3.44 -14.48 8.16
C ALA A 78 -4.48 -13.80 9.08
N ASP A 79 -4.35 -12.49 9.28
CA ASP A 79 -5.28 -11.63 10.01
C ASP A 79 -5.63 -10.40 9.14
N PRO A 80 -6.73 -10.46 8.37
CA PRO A 80 -7.14 -9.36 7.49
C PRO A 80 -7.53 -8.09 8.24
N GLN A 81 -8.04 -8.20 9.48
CA GLN A 81 -8.42 -7.03 10.29
C GLN A 81 -7.18 -6.26 10.71
N LEU A 82 -6.17 -6.96 11.24
CA LEU A 82 -4.89 -6.34 11.60
C LEU A 82 -4.19 -5.76 10.36
N ALA A 83 -4.23 -6.45 9.21
CA ALA A 83 -3.67 -5.94 7.97
C ALA A 83 -4.36 -4.63 7.53
N SER A 84 -5.69 -4.56 7.63
CA SER A 84 -6.45 -3.35 7.34
C SER A 84 -6.05 -2.19 8.23
N GLU A 85 -5.92 -2.42 9.54
CA GLU A 85 -5.47 -1.39 10.49
C GLU A 85 -4.07 -0.89 10.14
N LEU A 86 -3.16 -1.81 9.78
CA LEU A 86 -1.76 -1.48 9.48
C LEU A 86 -1.59 -0.71 8.15
N TYR A 87 -2.31 -1.09 7.10
CA TYR A 87 -2.07 -0.57 5.74
C TYR A 87 -2.99 0.59 5.33
N ILE A 88 -4.04 0.87 6.09
CA ILE A 88 -4.96 1.99 5.83
C ILE A 88 -4.69 3.17 6.79
N SER A 89 -3.98 2.93 7.90
CA SER A 89 -3.57 3.99 8.83
C SER A 89 -2.26 4.66 8.41
N PRO A 90 -1.98 5.88 8.89
CA PRO A 90 -0.65 6.48 8.75
C PRO A 90 0.43 5.56 9.33
N PHE A 91 1.56 5.45 8.63
CA PHE A 91 2.65 4.60 9.08
C PHE A 91 3.28 5.13 10.37
N PRO A 92 3.69 4.23 11.28
CA PRO A 92 4.44 4.61 12.46
C PRO A 92 5.77 5.26 12.11
N LEU A 93 5.95 6.50 12.59
CA LEU A 93 7.23 7.19 12.58
C LEU A 93 7.85 7.08 13.97
N VAL A 94 8.98 6.39 14.05
CA VAL A 94 9.87 6.42 15.22
C VAL A 94 11.01 7.37 14.90
N ASP A 95 10.91 8.61 15.37
CA ASP A 95 11.96 9.61 15.19
C ASP A 95 13.02 9.43 16.29
N VAL A 96 14.14 8.80 15.95
CA VAL A 96 15.24 8.56 16.90
C VAL A 96 16.06 9.83 17.13
N THR A 97 15.94 10.85 16.28
CA THR A 97 16.74 12.09 16.41
C THR A 97 16.32 12.94 17.61
N VAL A 98 15.11 12.71 18.13
CA VAL A 98 14.60 13.37 19.33
C VAL A 98 14.90 12.58 20.61
N ILE A 99 15.56 11.43 20.51
CA ILE A 99 15.96 10.62 21.67
C ILE A 99 17.39 11.03 22.07
N PRO A 100 17.61 11.53 23.29
CA PRO A 100 18.96 11.81 23.81
C PRO A 100 19.87 10.57 23.75
N ASP A 101 21.15 10.76 23.41
CA ASP A 101 22.12 9.68 23.21
C ASP A 101 22.24 8.73 24.44
N ASP A 102 22.06 9.26 25.64
CA ASP A 102 22.11 8.53 26.91
C ASP A 102 20.91 7.60 27.13
N GLU A 103 19.77 7.87 26.49
CA GLU A 103 18.60 6.98 26.46
C GLU A 103 18.75 5.90 25.37
N ILE A 104 19.31 6.24 24.19
CA ILE A 104 19.54 5.28 23.09
C ILE A 104 20.38 4.07 23.56
N VAL A 105 21.42 4.30 24.35
CA VAL A 105 22.30 3.24 24.88
C VAL A 105 21.53 2.29 25.83
N ARG A 106 20.53 2.79 26.59
CA ARG A 106 19.72 1.98 27.51
C ARG A 106 18.64 1.15 26.79
N HIS A 107 18.12 1.63 25.65
CA HIS A 107 17.15 0.91 24.83
C HIS A 107 17.79 -0.20 23.99
N ARG A 108 19.02 0.00 23.51
CA ARG A 108 19.76 -1.01 22.72
C ARG A 108 20.00 -2.33 23.45
N ALA A 109 20.05 -2.30 24.79
CA ALA A 109 20.25 -3.47 25.64
C ALA A 109 18.97 -4.32 25.87
N ARG A 110 17.77 -3.80 25.54
CA ARG A 110 16.49 -4.46 25.85
C ARG A 110 15.67 -4.86 24.62
N GLY A 111 16.06 -4.45 23.41
CA GLY A 111 15.25 -4.61 22.20
C GLY A 111 14.01 -3.73 22.24
N ILE A 112 13.43 -3.43 21.07
CA ILE A 112 12.15 -2.71 21.01
C ILE A 112 11.10 -3.62 21.65
N THR A 113 10.55 -3.20 22.78
CA THR A 113 9.51 -3.94 23.50
C THR A 113 8.17 -3.24 23.35
N ARG A 114 7.08 -3.97 23.56
CA ARG A 114 5.68 -3.52 23.41
C ARG A 114 5.31 -2.25 24.21
N ALA A 115 6.16 -1.79 25.14
CA ALA A 115 6.00 -0.54 25.87
C ALA A 115 6.42 0.71 25.07
N ASP A 116 7.27 0.56 24.06
CA ASP A 116 7.75 1.68 23.23
C ASP A 116 6.64 2.19 22.26
N THR A 117 5.58 1.41 22.08
CA THR A 117 4.37 1.76 21.31
C THR A 117 3.42 2.74 22.01
N GLU A 118 3.58 3.00 23.32
CA GLU A 118 2.71 3.94 24.06
C GLU A 118 3.20 5.40 24.00
N ALA A 119 4.45 5.65 23.60
CA ALA A 119 4.97 7.00 23.33
C ALA A 119 4.49 7.58 21.98
N TYR A 120 3.58 6.87 21.31
CA TYR A 120 3.08 7.13 19.97
C TYR A 120 2.13 8.33 19.93
N SER A 121 2.69 9.53 20.03
CA SER A 121 1.99 10.76 19.67
C SER A 121 2.08 10.95 18.16
N PRO A 122 0.96 11.15 17.43
CA PRO A 122 1.03 11.46 16.01
C PRO A 122 1.65 12.85 15.84
N ALA A 123 2.95 12.89 15.56
CA ALA A 123 3.60 14.10 15.09
C ALA A 123 2.83 14.59 13.86
N ARG A 124 2.41 15.86 13.86
CA ARG A 124 1.69 16.48 12.74
C ARG A 124 2.58 16.46 11.50
N PHE A 125 2.28 15.55 10.59
CA PHE A 125 2.92 15.50 9.28
C PHE A 125 2.40 16.70 8.46
N ASN A 126 3.24 17.72 8.26
CA ASN A 126 2.98 18.78 7.28
C ASN A 126 3.23 18.19 5.88
N GLY A 127 2.20 17.53 5.33
CA GLY A 127 2.29 16.78 4.10
C GLY A 127 2.63 17.64 2.88
N HIS A 128 3.71 17.31 2.20
CA HIS A 128 3.74 17.29 0.75
C HIS A 128 3.86 15.82 0.33
N CYS A 129 3.04 15.39 -0.64
CA CYS A 129 3.39 14.27 -1.50
C CYS A 129 4.47 14.75 -2.45
#